data_AF-A0A917TA85-F1
#
_entry.id   AF-A0A917TA85-F1
#
_cell.length_a   1.000
_cell.length_b   1.000
_cell.length_c   1.000
_cell.angle_alpha   90.00
_cell.angle_beta   90.00
_cell.angle_gamma   90.00
#
_symmetry.space_group_name_H-M   'P 1'
#
loop_
_entity.id
_entity.type
_entity.pdbx_description
1 polymer ?
#
loop_
_entity_poly.entity_id
_entity_poly.type
_entity_poly.pdbx_seq_one_letter_code
_entity_poly.pdbx_strand_id
1 'polypeptide(L)'
;MSVQRPHGDRTRPQFVRYLRSKTDLITLCELRPNVYEVQMRGGTHIATLVDYYLLSESDVLEICEADPDADAIVNTGPWNTYTPEARALAISRNVGLYNWREFMRAVHYAGDVFLAGGPRAGTGWGR
;
A
#
# COMPACT_ATOMS: atom_id res chain seq x y z
N MET A 1 2.80 -5.71 27.34
CA MET A 1 2.40 -5.92 25.93
C MET A 1 3.26 -5.01 25.09
N SER A 2 4.25 -5.57 24.40
CA SER A 2 5.21 -4.79 23.62
C SER A 2 4.56 -4.44 22.29
N VAL A 3 4.12 -3.18 22.13
CA VAL A 3 3.69 -2.64 20.85
C VAL A 3 4.92 -2.62 19.95
N GLN A 4 5.01 -3.59 19.05
CA GLN A 4 6.04 -3.64 18.03
C GLN A 4 5.74 -2.47 17.08
N ARG A 5 6.52 -1.40 17.22
CA ARG A 5 6.32 -0.17 16.44
C ARG A 5 6.47 -0.49 14.95
N PRO A 6 5.66 0.10 14.05
CA PRO A 6 5.77 -0.18 12.62
C PRO A 6 7.16 0.27 12.14
N HIS A 7 7.97 -0.70 11.67
CA HIS A 7 9.35 -0.50 11.24
C HIS A 7 9.50 0.17 9.86
N GLY A 8 8.56 1.04 9.44
CA GLY A 8 8.58 1.74 8.14
C GLY A 8 9.68 2.81 7.96
N ASP A 9 10.55 3.01 8.95
CA ASP A 9 11.50 4.14 8.99
C ASP A 9 12.65 4.03 7.97
N ARG A 10 13.13 2.81 7.68
CA ARG A 10 14.31 2.61 6.80
C ARG A 10 14.04 2.88 5.32
N THR A 11 12.82 2.64 4.88
CA THR A 11 12.39 2.66 3.47
C THR A 11 11.60 3.93 3.12
N ARG A 12 11.21 4.69 4.15
CA ARG A 12 10.53 5.97 4.09
C ARG A 12 11.20 6.98 3.16
N PRO A 13 12.51 7.24 3.26
CA PRO A 13 13.17 8.23 2.39
C PRO A 13 13.07 7.84 0.91
N GLN A 14 13.18 6.55 0.59
CA GLN A 14 13.06 6.05 -0.77
C GLN A 14 11.62 6.19 -1.28
N PHE A 15 10.62 6.09 -0.39
CA PHE A 15 9.19 6.09 -0.75
C PHE A 15 8.81 7.49 -1.20
N VAL A 16 9.16 8.45 -0.35
CA VAL A 16 9.00 9.87 -0.60
C VAL A 16 9.78 10.28 -1.86
N ARG A 17 11.05 9.85 -1.99
CA ARG A 17 11.88 10.17 -3.16
C ARG A 17 11.27 9.65 -4.46
N TYR A 18 10.77 8.41 -4.46
CA TYR A 18 10.18 7.80 -5.64
C TYR A 18 8.92 8.55 -6.07
N LEU A 19 7.97 8.76 -5.16
CA LEU A 19 6.72 9.46 -5.49
C LEU A 19 7.00 10.90 -5.96
N ARG A 20 7.92 11.62 -5.32
CA ARG A 20 8.32 12.97 -5.75
C ARG A 20 8.97 13.03 -7.13
N SER A 21 9.49 11.91 -7.63
CA SER A 21 10.03 11.85 -9.01
C SER A 21 8.95 11.66 -10.08
N LYS A 22 7.70 11.41 -9.69
CA LYS A 22 6.58 11.20 -10.62
C LYS A 22 5.99 12.53 -11.05
N THR A 23 5.80 12.69 -12.35
CA THR A 23 5.25 13.90 -12.96
C THR A 23 3.74 14.05 -12.76
N ASP A 24 3.06 12.95 -12.44
CA ASP A 24 1.62 12.89 -12.17
C ASP A 24 1.27 12.90 -10.68
N LEU A 25 2.27 13.02 -9.80
CA LEU A 25 2.07 13.35 -8.40
C LEU A 25 1.57 14.80 -8.29
N ILE A 26 0.42 14.98 -7.65
CA ILE A 26 -0.14 16.30 -7.33
C ILE A 26 0.29 16.71 -5.93
N THR A 27 0.13 15.82 -4.94
CA THR A 27 0.47 16.11 -3.54
C THR A 27 0.93 14.84 -2.83
N LEU A 28 1.92 15.01 -1.95
CA LEU A 28 2.38 13.99 -1.02
C LEU A 28 2.49 14.63 0.36
N CYS A 29 1.55 14.27 1.25
CA CYS A 29 1.49 14.79 2.61
C CYS A 29 1.73 13.65 3.60
N GLU A 30 2.56 13.89 4.60
CA GLU A 30 2.68 13.00 5.75
C GLU A 30 1.62 13.39 6.78
N LEU A 31 0.62 12.53 6.99
CA LEU A 31 -0.46 12.80 7.94
C LEU A 31 -0.01 12.52 9.38
N ARG A 32 0.76 11.44 9.54
CA ARG A 32 1.34 10.96 10.81
C ARG A 32 2.49 10.00 10.50
N PRO A 33 3.29 9.56 11.49
CA PRO A 33 4.41 8.65 11.24
C PRO A 33 3.99 7.42 10.43
N ASN A 34 4.65 7.21 9.30
CA ASN A 34 4.44 6.15 8.31
C ASN A 34 3.10 6.18 7.55
N VAL A 35 2.29 7.22 7.68
CA VAL A 35 1.01 7.35 6.97
C VAL A 35 1.04 8.57 6.06
N TYR A 36 0.78 8.34 4.78
CA TYR A 36 0.87 9.36 3.74
C TYR A 36 -0.43 9.49 2.98
N GLU A 37 -0.89 10.72 2.80
CA GLU A 37 -1.83 11.03 1.73
C GLU A 37 -1.04 11.18 0.43
N VAL A 38 -1.38 10.35 -0.56
CA VAL A 38 -0.78 10.35 -1.89
C VAL A 38 -1.85 10.73 -2.89
N GLN A 39 -1.77 11.95 -3.41
CA GLN A 39 -2.64 12.43 -4.47
C GLN A 39 -1.91 12.34 -5.81
N MET A 40 -2.33 11.39 -6.64
CA MET A 40 -1.94 11.29 -8.04
C MET A 40 -3.04 11.90 -8.92
N ARG A 41 -2.76 12.13 -10.19
CA ARG A 41 -3.80 12.56 -11.16
C ARG A 41 -4.99 11.58 -11.23
N GLY A 42 -4.75 10.29 -10.96
CA GLY A 42 -5.77 9.24 -10.99
C GLY A 42 -6.60 9.08 -9.72
N GLY A 43 -6.24 9.72 -8.62
CA GLY A 43 -6.93 9.59 -7.34
C GLY A 43 -6.08 9.96 -6.13
N THR A 44 -6.73 10.03 -4.97
CA THR A 44 -6.09 10.22 -3.65
C THR A 44 -6.18 8.93 -2.86
N HIS A 45 -5.09 8.54 -2.21
CA HIS A 45 -5.00 7.34 -1.37
C HIS A 45 -4.24 7.62 -0.08
N ILE A 46 -4.72 7.10 1.05
CA ILE A 46 -4.02 7.05 2.33
C ILE A 46 -3.22 5.75 2.42
N ALA A 47 -1.89 5.87 2.38
CA ALA A 47 -0.96 4.75 2.38
C ALA A 47 -0.23 4.63 3.72
N THR A 48 -0.37 3.48 4.37
CA THR A 48 0.27 3.12 5.63
C THR A 48 1.47 2.21 5.35
N LEU A 49 2.66 2.70 5.69
CA LEU A 49 3.92 2.00 5.45
C LEU A 49 4.27 1.09 6.62
N VAL A 50 4.60 -0.15 6.31
CA VAL A 50 5.02 -1.16 7.27
C VAL A 50 6.26 -1.90 6.79
N ASP A 51 6.90 -2.65 7.68
CA ASP A 51 8.12 -3.42 7.40
C ASP A 51 8.05 -4.76 8.14
N TYR A 52 7.26 -5.67 7.59
CA TYR A 52 7.12 -7.05 8.05
C TYR A 52 7.77 -8.00 7.04
N TYR A 53 8.72 -8.83 7.46
CA TYR A 53 9.34 -9.80 6.54
C TYR A 53 8.29 -10.69 5.85
N LEU A 54 7.31 -11.16 6.63
CA LEU A 54 6.10 -11.83 6.14
C LEU A 54 4.90 -11.21 6.85
N LEU A 55 4.02 -10.55 6.10
CA LEU A 55 2.79 -9.94 6.62
C LEU A 55 1.62 -10.92 6.48
N SER A 56 0.96 -11.22 7.59
CA SER A 56 -0.14 -12.20 7.72
C SER A 56 -1.49 -11.52 7.93
N GLU A 57 -2.57 -12.32 7.98
CA GLU A 57 -3.93 -11.83 8.27
C GLU A 57 -4.02 -11.08 9.59
N SER A 58 -3.37 -11.59 10.65
CA SER A 58 -3.37 -10.94 11.97
C SER A 58 -2.74 -9.54 11.91
N ASP A 59 -1.65 -9.39 11.15
CA ASP A 59 -1.00 -8.08 10.98
C ASP A 59 -1.93 -7.11 10.24
N VAL A 60 -2.65 -7.58 9.22
CA VAL A 60 -3.66 -6.76 8.51
C VAL A 60 -4.75 -6.29 9.47
N LEU A 61 -5.27 -7.17 10.33
CA LEU A 61 -6.29 -6.81 11.32
C LEU A 61 -5.79 -5.71 12.25
N GLU A 62 -4.60 -5.89 12.83
CA GLU A 62 -4.00 -4.91 13.73
C GLU A 62 -3.76 -3.56 13.04
N ILE A 63 -3.27 -3.56 11.80
CA ILE A 63 -3.03 -2.34 11.03
C ILE A 63 -4.36 -1.63 10.70
N CYS A 64 -5.39 -2.36 10.24
CA CYS A 64 -6.69 -1.77 9.94
C CYS A 64 -7.41 -1.25 11.19
N GLU A 65 -7.17 -1.84 12.37
CA GLU A 65 -7.71 -1.33 13.64
C GLU A 65 -6.97 -0.07 14.10
N ALA A 66 -5.64 -0.03 13.92
CA ALA A 66 -4.83 1.14 14.25
C ALA A 66 -5.01 2.29 13.24
N ASP A 67 -5.35 1.97 12.00
CA ASP A 67 -5.52 2.89 10.89
C ASP A 67 -6.79 2.56 10.06
N PRO A 68 -7.97 2.97 10.54
CA PRO A 68 -9.24 2.66 9.88
C PRO A 68 -9.46 3.44 8.58
N ASP A 69 -8.66 4.48 8.34
CA ASP A 69 -8.76 5.34 7.15
C ASP A 69 -7.79 4.91 6.04
N ALA A 70 -7.00 3.86 6.25
CA ALA A 70 -6.00 3.40 5.29
C ALA A 70 -6.66 2.84 4.02
N ASP A 71 -6.36 3.43 2.87
CA ASP A 71 -6.69 2.86 1.56
C ASP A 71 -5.68 1.76 1.18
N ALA A 72 -4.44 1.85 1.68
CA ALA A 72 -3.38 0.90 1.39
C ALA A 72 -2.46 0.58 2.56
N ILE A 73 -2.04 -0.67 2.63
CA ILE A 73 -0.91 -1.15 3.42
C ILE A 73 0.24 -1.44 2.45
N VAL A 74 1.37 -0.78 2.65
CA VAL A 74 2.56 -0.94 1.82
C VAL A 74 3.66 -1.57 2.64
N ASN A 75 3.94 -2.85 2.36
CA ASN A 75 5.05 -3.57 2.97
C ASN A 75 6.35 -3.23 2.21
N THR A 76 7.18 -2.42 2.85
CA THR A 76 8.20 -1.63 2.14
C THR A 76 9.55 -2.31 1.98
N GLY A 77 9.85 -3.35 2.77
CA GLY A 77 11.15 -4.01 2.73
C GLY A 77 11.40 -4.72 1.39
N PRO A 78 12.64 -4.70 0.84
CA PRO A 78 12.94 -5.27 -0.48
C PRO A 78 12.67 -6.77 -0.59
N TRP A 79 12.78 -7.49 0.52
CA TRP A 79 12.60 -8.94 0.62
C TRP A 79 11.31 -9.31 1.34
N ASN A 80 10.49 -8.31 1.67
CA ASN A 80 9.28 -8.53 2.40
C ASN A 80 8.20 -9.06 1.46
N THR A 81 7.38 -9.94 2.02
CA THR A 81 6.23 -10.50 1.33
C THR A 81 5.03 -10.49 2.25
N TYR A 82 3.89 -10.91 1.72
CA TYR A 82 2.67 -11.11 2.47
C TYR A 82 2.00 -12.41 2.04
N THR A 83 1.17 -12.99 2.89
CA THR A 83 0.44 -14.21 2.53
C THR A 83 -0.72 -13.89 1.58
N PRO A 84 -1.12 -14.83 0.70
CA PRO A 84 -2.31 -14.67 -0.13
C PRO A 84 -3.57 -14.35 0.69
N GLU A 85 -3.70 -14.95 1.86
CA GLU A 85 -4.81 -14.77 2.79
C GLU A 85 -4.82 -13.35 3.36
N ALA A 86 -3.66 -12.80 3.73
CA ALA A 86 -3.53 -11.41 4.16
C ALA A 86 -4.03 -10.44 3.08
N ARG A 87 -3.69 -10.70 1.81
CA ARG A 87 -4.18 -9.88 0.69
C ARG A 87 -5.68 -10.00 0.49
N ALA A 88 -6.22 -11.22 0.57
CA ALA A 88 -7.66 -11.44 0.46
C ALA A 88 -8.43 -10.72 1.58
N LEU A 89 -7.92 -10.80 2.82
CA LEU A 89 -8.49 -10.12 3.96
C LEU A 89 -8.44 -8.59 3.81
N ALA A 90 -7.30 -8.02 3.40
CA ALA A 90 -7.18 -6.59 3.16
C ALA A 90 -8.20 -6.11 2.11
N ILE A 91 -8.33 -6.82 0.99
CA ILE A 91 -9.31 -6.48 -0.06
C ILE A 91 -10.74 -6.56 0.47
N SER A 92 -11.07 -7.57 1.28
CA SER A 92 -12.40 -7.67 1.91
C SER A 92 -12.72 -6.50 2.85
N ARG A 93 -11.69 -5.79 3.32
CA ARG A 93 -11.79 -4.57 4.13
C ARG A 93 -11.65 -3.29 3.29
N ASN A 94 -11.68 -3.40 1.97
CA ASN A 94 -11.49 -2.29 1.03
C ASN A 94 -10.10 -1.62 1.15
N VAL A 95 -9.08 -2.39 1.52
CA VAL A 95 -7.69 -1.94 1.66
C VAL A 95 -6.79 -2.69 0.67
N GLY A 96 -5.98 -1.95 -0.07
CA GLY A 96 -4.96 -2.54 -0.94
C GLY A 96 -3.73 -3.00 -0.14
N LEU A 97 -3.37 -4.28 -0.23
CA LEU A 97 -2.12 -4.79 0.33
C LEU A 97 -1.06 -4.98 -0.76
N TYR A 98 0.07 -4.30 -0.61
CA TYR A 98 1.11 -4.25 -1.63
C TYR A 98 2.50 -4.40 -1.04
N ASN A 99 3.41 -4.98 -1.83
CA ASN A 99 4.83 -4.65 -1.68
C ASN A 99 5.12 -3.32 -2.37
N TRP A 100 6.35 -2.83 -2.19
CA TRP A 100 6.82 -1.60 -2.83
C TRP A 100 6.48 -1.50 -4.33
N ARG A 101 6.87 -2.51 -5.11
CA ARG A 101 6.76 -2.47 -6.57
C ARG A 101 5.30 -2.49 -7.02
N GLU A 102 4.46 -3.20 -6.30
CA GLU A 102 3.02 -3.27 -6.55
C GLU A 102 2.34 -1.93 -6.28
N PHE A 103 2.64 -1.30 -5.13
CA PHE A 103 2.04 -0.01 -4.79
C PHE A 103 2.39 1.06 -5.83
N MET A 104 3.66 1.10 -6.26
CA MET A 104 4.11 2.06 -7.27
C MET A 104 3.43 1.90 -8.63
N ARG A 105 2.83 0.74 -8.91
CA ARG A 105 1.96 0.53 -10.06
C ARG A 105 0.51 0.89 -9.73
N ALA A 106 0.02 0.45 -8.57
CA ALA A 106 -1.37 0.57 -8.15
C ALA A 106 -1.81 2.02 -7.92
N VAL A 107 -0.94 2.86 -7.37
CA VAL A 107 -1.24 4.25 -6.92
C VAL A 107 -1.77 5.17 -8.04
N HIS A 108 -1.59 4.79 -9.31
CA HIS A 108 -2.11 5.52 -10.47
C HIS A 108 -3.60 5.21 -10.78
N TYR A 109 -4.21 4.26 -10.09
CA TYR A 109 -5.58 3.78 -10.32
C TYR A 109 -6.49 4.06 -9.11
N ALA A 110 -7.79 3.81 -9.27
CA ALA A 110 -8.79 3.94 -8.21
C ALA A 110 -9.74 2.72 -8.19
N GLY A 111 -10.51 2.58 -7.12
CA GLY A 111 -11.52 1.51 -6.94
C GLY A 111 -10.94 0.10 -7.04
N ASP A 112 -11.68 -0.82 -7.64
CA ASP A 112 -11.28 -2.23 -7.76
C ASP A 112 -9.95 -2.43 -8.49
N VAL A 113 -9.62 -1.54 -9.44
CA VAL A 113 -8.35 -1.60 -10.18
C VAL A 113 -7.18 -1.25 -9.27
N PHE A 114 -7.37 -0.30 -8.35
CA PHE A 114 -6.41 -0.03 -7.29
C PHE A 114 -6.24 -1.27 -6.41
N LEU A 115 -7.32 -1.78 -5.81
CA LEU A 115 -7.29 -2.95 -4.91
C LEU A 115 -6.64 -4.20 -5.54
N ALA A 116 -6.84 -4.41 -6.84
CA ALA A 116 -6.21 -5.50 -7.60
C ALA A 116 -4.70 -5.30 -7.85
N GLY A 117 -4.16 -4.12 -7.56
CA GLY A 117 -2.77 -3.73 -7.78
C GLY A 117 -2.49 -3.27 -9.21
N GLY A 118 -3.49 -2.77 -9.92
CA GLY A 118 -3.43 -2.36 -11.32
C GLY A 118 -4.34 -3.19 -12.25
N PRO A 119 -4.42 -2.83 -13.53
CA PRO A 119 -5.24 -3.55 -14.50
C PRO A 119 -4.76 -5.00 -14.60
N ARG A 120 -5.70 -5.94 -14.63
CA ARG A 120 -5.40 -7.31 -15.05
C ARG A 120 -4.84 -7.21 -16.47
N ALA A 121 -3.59 -7.66 -16.68
CA ALA A 121 -3.06 -7.84 -18.02
C ALA A 121 -4.11 -8.63 -18.79
N GLY A 122 -4.62 -8.04 -19.88
CA GLY A 122 -5.81 -8.56 -20.57
C GLY A 122 -5.69 -10.06 -20.74
N THR A 123 -6.68 -10.81 -20.22
CA THR A 123 -6.96 -12.14 -20.74
C THR A 123 -7.32 -11.95 -22.20
N GLY A 124 -6.32 -12.03 -23.08
CA GLY A 124 -6.51 -12.16 -24.51
C GLY A 124 -7.19 -13.49 -24.78
N TRP A 125 -8.51 -13.52 -24.63
CA TRP A 125 -9.41 -14.54 -25.16
C TRP A 125 -10.67 -13.84 -25.67
N GLY A 126 -10.75 -13.68 -27.00
CA GLY A 126 -11.96 -13.36 -27.79
C GLY A 126 -12.33 -11.87 -27.85
N ARG A 127 -12.46 -11.22 -29.02
CA ARG A 127 -12.59 -11.67 -30.41
C ARG A 127 -11.83 -10.73 -31.34
#